data_AF-A0A443I6U3-F1
#
_entry.id   AF-A0A443I6U3-F1
#
_cell.length_a   1.000
_cell.length_b   1.000
_cell.length_c   1.000
_cell.angle_alpha   90.00
_cell.angle_beta   90.00
_cell.angle_gamma   90.00
#
_symmetry.space_group_name_H-M   'P 1'
#
loop_
_entity.id
_entity.type
_entity.pdbx_description
1 polymer ?
#
loop_
_entity_poly.entity_id
_entity_poly.type
_entity_poly.pdbx_seq_one_letter_code
_entity_poly.pdbx_strand_id
1 'polypeptide(L)'
;MNPDPSSILINPRTFDAAERISVLRQMLQEDTVEAGQRKNIATVIGLYENGELPNPVGEMVWLQDGKVCSKSDIDGQTPWWVEGGGIQLMDRPREPTQ
;
A
#
# COMPACT_ATOMS: atom_id res chain seq x y z
N MET A 1 12.07 22.29 7.36
CA MET A 1 10.83 21.79 6.73
C MET A 1 10.61 20.40 7.25
N ASN A 2 9.59 20.20 8.10
CA ASN A 2 9.19 18.87 8.53
C ASN A 2 8.39 18.26 7.38
N PRO A 3 8.71 17.06 6.88
CA PRO A 3 7.86 16.42 5.89
C PRO A 3 6.50 16.14 6.53
N ASP A 4 5.44 16.60 5.87
CA ASP A 4 4.07 16.33 6.25
C ASP A 4 3.81 14.81 6.13
N PRO A 5 3.46 14.11 7.23
CA PRO A 5 3.23 12.67 7.19
C PRO A 5 1.97 12.28 6.40
N SER A 6 1.27 13.26 5.82
CA SER A 6 0.07 13.11 4.99
C SER A 6 0.40 13.15 3.49
N SER A 7 1.69 13.10 3.15
CA SER A 7 2.14 13.00 1.76
C SER A 7 1.76 11.62 1.22
N ILE A 8 0.50 11.53 0.76
CA ILE A 8 0.06 10.56 -0.23
C ILE A 8 1.04 10.71 -1.40
N LEU A 9 1.99 9.78 -1.50
CA LEU A 9 2.88 9.65 -2.66
C LEU A 9 1.99 9.25 -3.84
N ILE A 10 1.43 10.23 -4.54
CA ILE A 10 0.87 10.04 -5.88
C ILE A 10 2.06 9.80 -6.78
N ASN A 11 2.43 8.53 -6.99
CA ASN A 11 3.47 8.17 -7.94
C ASN A 11 2.79 7.94 -9.31
N PRO A 12 3.05 8.80 -10.32
CA PRO A 12 2.39 8.70 -11.62
C PRO A 12 2.93 7.48 -12.37
N ARG A 13 2.17 6.38 -12.35
CA ARG A 13 2.28 5.16 -13.20
C ARG A 13 3.51 5.12 -14.12
N THR A 14 4.68 4.79 -13.59
CA THR A 14 5.67 4.06 -14.38
C THR A 14 5.35 2.58 -14.17
N PHE A 15 4.97 1.90 -15.25
CA PHE A 15 4.60 0.47 -15.27
C PHE A 15 5.76 -0.48 -15.00
N ASP A 16 6.85 0.02 -14.42
CA ASP A 16 7.99 -0.80 -14.08
C ASP A 16 7.73 -1.47 -12.73
N ALA A 17 7.29 -2.73 -12.80
CA ALA A 17 7.13 -3.58 -11.64
C ALA A 17 8.41 -3.61 -10.79
N ALA A 18 9.60 -3.55 -11.39
CA ALA A 18 10.86 -3.51 -10.66
C ALA A 18 11.08 -2.17 -9.95
N GLU A 19 10.73 -1.03 -10.56
CA GLU A 19 10.76 0.27 -9.87
C GLU A 19 9.81 0.28 -8.68
N ARG A 20 8.57 -0.22 -8.86
CA ARG A 20 7.59 -0.27 -7.77
C ARG A 20 8.03 -1.22 -6.66
N ILE A 21 8.54 -2.41 -6.99
CA ILE A 21 9.15 -3.32 -6.01
C ILE A 21 10.29 -2.62 -5.26
N SER A 22 11.15 -1.86 -5.94
CA SER A 22 12.25 -1.12 -5.31
C SER A 22 11.76 -0.13 -4.27
N VAL A 23 10.75 0.69 -4.60
CA VAL A 23 10.11 1.63 -3.67
C VAL A 23 9.51 0.90 -2.46
N LEU A 24 8.79 -0.19 -2.70
CA LEU A 24 8.16 -0.98 -1.63
C LEU A 24 9.20 -1.62 -0.70
N ARG A 25 10.32 -2.11 -1.25
CA ARG A 25 11.44 -2.63 -0.45
C ARG A 25 12.12 -1.53 0.35
N GLN A 26 12.28 -0.34 -0.21
CA GLN A 26 12.83 0.81 0.51
C GLN A 26 11.94 1.20 1.69
N MET A 27 10.62 1.24 1.51
CA MET A 27 9.68 1.49 2.61
C MET A 27 9.83 0.49 3.76
N LEU A 28 10.04 -0.80 3.47
CA LEU A 28 10.27 -1.81 4.50
C LEU A 28 11.60 -1.63 5.23
N GLN A 29 12.63 -1.09 4.55
CA GLN A 29 13.95 -0.85 5.12
C GLN A 29 14.02 0.39 6.01
N GLU A 30 13.29 1.45 5.66
CA GLU A 30 13.30 2.71 6.39
C GLU A 30 12.57 2.65 7.75
N ASP A 31 11.91 1.53 8.04
CA ASP A 31 11.15 1.30 9.28
C ASP A 31 9.99 2.29 9.51
N THR A 32 9.64 3.09 8.50
CA THR A 32 8.66 4.19 8.57
C THR A 32 7.20 3.72 8.53
N VAL A 33 6.97 2.42 8.38
CA VAL A 33 5.65 1.82 8.17
C VAL A 33 5.22 0.97 9.36
N GLU A 34 3.96 1.11 9.77
CA GLU A 34 3.36 0.32 10.84
C GLU A 34 3.39 -1.20 10.53
N ALA A 35 3.42 -2.05 11.56
CA ALA A 35 3.48 -3.51 11.41
C ALA A 35 2.38 -4.09 10.51
N GLY A 36 1.14 -3.56 10.58
CA GLY A 36 0.05 -3.97 9.68
C GLY A 36 0.35 -3.67 8.22
N GLN A 37 0.91 -2.49 7.95
CA GLN A 37 1.28 -2.08 6.60
C GLN A 37 2.47 -2.87 6.03
N ARG A 38 3.42 -3.27 6.87
CA ARG A 38 4.54 -4.12 6.41
C ARG A 38 4.06 -5.44 5.84
N LYS A 39 3.05 -6.05 6.45
CA LYS A 39 2.44 -7.28 5.94
C LYS A 39 1.82 -7.02 4.57
N ASN A 40 1.07 -5.94 4.43
CA ASN A 40 0.44 -5.57 3.16
C ASN A 40 1.48 -5.31 2.07
N ILE A 41 2.53 -4.55 2.37
CA ILE A 41 3.64 -4.26 1.44
C ILE A 41 4.37 -5.53 1.01
N ALA A 42 4.67 -6.43 1.95
CA ALA A 42 5.31 -7.71 1.65
C ALA A 42 4.46 -8.56 0.69
N THR A 43 3.13 -8.59 0.91
CA THR A 43 2.21 -9.29 0.00
C THR A 43 2.17 -8.63 -1.38
N VAL A 44 2.12 -7.30 -1.46
CA VAL A 44 2.13 -6.58 -2.74
C VAL A 44 3.40 -6.86 -3.55
N ILE A 45 4.57 -6.89 -2.90
CA ILE A 45 5.83 -7.27 -3.56
C ILE A 45 5.71 -8.66 -4.16
N GLY A 46 5.18 -9.64 -3.41
CA GLY A 46 4.95 -10.99 -3.91
C GLY A 46 4.02 -11.02 -5.13
N LEU A 47 2.95 -10.23 -5.12
CA LEU A 47 2.03 -10.14 -6.27
C LEU A 47 2.72 -9.55 -7.52
N TYR A 48 3.62 -8.58 -7.36
CA TYR A 48 4.46 -8.09 -8.48
C TYR A 48 5.43 -9.17 -8.98
N GLU A 49 6.13 -9.85 -8.07
CA GLU A 49 7.12 -10.89 -8.40
C GLU A 49 6.48 -12.10 -9.11
N ASN A 50 5.24 -12.44 -8.76
CA ASN A 50 4.47 -13.52 -9.37
C ASN A 50 3.69 -13.11 -10.64
N GLY A 51 3.63 -11.81 -10.96
CA GLY A 51 2.78 -11.30 -12.05
C GLY A 51 1.27 -11.46 -11.79
N GLU A 52 0.86 -11.50 -10.52
CA GLU A 52 -0.52 -11.72 -10.07
C GLU A 52 -1.29 -10.40 -9.89
N LEU A 53 -0.62 -9.25 -9.97
CA LEU A 53 -1.32 -7.97 -9.96
C LEU A 53 -2.11 -7.79 -11.26
N PRO A 54 -3.36 -7.31 -11.14
CA PRO A 54 -4.23 -7.14 -12.29
C PRO A 54 -3.67 -6.11 -13.26
N ASN A 55 -4.09 -6.26 -14.51
CA ASN A 55 -3.64 -5.40 -15.59
C ASN A 55 -3.91 -3.91 -15.28
N PRO A 56 -3.08 -3.00 -15.83
CA PRO A 56 -3.04 -1.55 -15.58
C PRO A 56 -4.33 -0.73 -15.46
N VAL A 57 -5.46 -1.24 -15.93
CA VAL A 57 -6.67 -0.43 -16.16
C VAL A 57 -7.86 -1.08 -15.48
N GLY A 58 -8.32 -0.45 -14.40
CA GLY A 58 -9.66 -0.65 -13.84
C GLY A 58 -9.76 -1.57 -12.63
N GLU A 59 -8.70 -2.33 -12.32
CA GLU A 59 -8.73 -3.29 -11.21
C GLU A 59 -7.85 -2.82 -10.05
N MET A 60 -8.46 -2.74 -8.86
CA MET A 60 -7.80 -2.41 -7.61
C MET A 60 -7.63 -3.67 -6.78
N VAL A 61 -6.42 -3.89 -6.26
CA VAL A 61 -6.16 -4.96 -5.29
C VAL A 61 -6.21 -4.37 -3.90
N TRP A 62 -7.15 -4.86 -3.09
CA TRP A 62 -7.29 -4.47 -1.70
C TRP A 62 -6.57 -5.49 -0.83
N LEU A 63 -5.76 -5.00 0.12
CA LEU A 63 -5.07 -5.86 1.07
C LEU A 63 -5.27 -5.39 2.51
N GLN A 64 -5.42 -6.34 3.40
CA GLN A 64 -5.44 -6.13 4.84
C GLN A 64 -4.85 -7.36 5.52
N ASP A 65 -4.08 -7.14 6.60
CA ASP A 65 -3.35 -8.19 7.32
C ASP A 65 -2.45 -9.07 6.44
N GLY A 66 -1.92 -8.52 5.34
CA GLY A 66 -1.10 -9.24 4.38
C GLY A 66 -1.88 -10.20 3.47
N LYS A 67 -3.19 -10.04 3.34
CA LYS A 67 -4.04 -10.87 2.47
C LYS A 67 -4.78 -10.01 1.47
N VAL A 68 -4.94 -10.52 0.24
CA VAL A 68 -5.86 -9.95 -0.73
C VAL A 68 -7.29 -10.19 -0.27
N CYS A 69 -8.13 -9.15 -0.29
CA CYS A 69 -9.52 -9.21 0.15
C CYS A 69 -10.43 -8.38 -0.77
N SER A 70 -11.74 -8.52 -0.61
CA SER A 70 -12.69 -7.64 -1.29
C SER A 70 -12.75 -6.29 -0.58
N LYS A 71 -13.04 -5.22 -1.31
CA LYS A 71 -13.29 -3.88 -0.71
C LYS A 71 -14.34 -3.92 0.41
N SER A 72 -15.37 -4.76 0.29
CA SER A 72 -16.42 -4.92 1.29
C SER A 72 -15.95 -5.50 2.62
N ASP A 73 -14.80 -6.18 2.61
CA ASP A 73 -14.29 -6.94 3.75
C ASP A 73 -13.26 -6.13 4.56
N ILE A 74 -12.92 -4.93 4.09
CA ILE A 74 -11.97 -4.03 4.74
C ILE A 74 -12.56 -3.50 6.04
N ASP A 75 -11.83 -3.72 7.13
CA ASP A 75 -12.05 -3.00 8.38
C ASP A 75 -11.29 -1.66 8.34
N GLY A 76 -12.02 -0.55 8.22
CA GLY A 76 -11.43 0.79 8.21
C GLY A 76 -10.77 1.22 9.54
N GLN A 77 -10.77 0.38 10.57
CA GLN A 77 -10.08 0.65 11.83
C GLN A 77 -8.66 0.09 11.87
N THR A 78 -8.27 -0.75 10.90
CA THR A 78 -6.93 -1.35 10.85
C THR A 78 -6.24 -1.05 9.53
N PRO A 79 -4.90 -1.08 9.47
CA PRO A 79 -4.19 -0.66 8.26
C PRO A 79 -4.51 -1.55 7.05
N TRP A 80 -4.88 -0.90 5.94
CA TRP A 80 -5.19 -1.53 4.66
C TRP A 80 -4.37 -0.90 3.54
N TRP A 81 -4.33 -1.57 2.40
CA TRP A 81 -3.57 -1.17 1.21
C TRP A 81 -4.43 -1.30 -0.05
N VAL A 82 -4.23 -0.39 -1.01
CA VAL A 82 -4.79 -0.52 -2.36
C VAL A 82 -3.68 -0.38 -3.39
N GLU A 83 -3.54 -1.39 -4.23
CA GLU A 83 -2.64 -1.39 -5.39
C GLU A 83 -3.44 -1.28 -6.70
N GLY A 84 -2.87 -0.68 -7.75
CA GLY A 84 -3.54 -0.53 -9.05
C GLY A 84 -4.31 0.79 -9.25
N GLY A 85 -4.54 1.56 -8.19
CA GLY A 85 -5.10 2.93 -8.26
C GLY A 85 -4.05 4.05 -8.33
N GLY A 86 -2.78 3.75 -8.04
CA GLY A 86 -1.77 4.79 -7.75
C GLY A 86 -2.05 5.58 -6.47
N ILE A 87 -2.96 5.08 -5.63
CA ILE A 87 -3.36 5.72 -4.37
C ILE A 87 -2.98 4.77 -3.24
N GLN A 88 -1.92 5.11 -2.52
CA GLN A 88 -1.57 4.49 -1.26
C GLN A 88 -2.25 5.27 -0.13
N LEU A 89 -3.38 4.77 0.37
CA LEU A 89 -4.09 5.37 1.51
C LEU A 89 -3.58 4.71 2.79
N MET A 90 -2.67 5.39 3.47
CA MET A 90 -2.26 5.05 4.82
C MET A 90 -3.33 5.61 5.75
N ASP A 91 -4.23 4.77 6.26
CA ASP A 91 -5.09 5.21 7.36
C ASP A 91 -4.19 5.40 8.59
N ARG A 92 -4.13 6.63 9.10
CA ARG A 92 -3.64 6.84 10.46
C ARG A 92 -4.77 6.44 11.39
N PRO A 93 -4.48 5.85 12.56
CA PRO A 93 -5.45 5.87 13.64
C PRO A 93 -5.86 7.34 13.84
N ARG A 94 -7.15 7.61 13.70
CA ARG A 94 -7.73 8.93 13.95
C ARG A 94 -7.30 9.33 15.35
N GLU A 95 -6.51 10.40 15.49
CA GLU A 95 -6.17 10.92 16.81
C GLU A 95 -7.49 11.15 17.57
N PRO A 96 -7.64 10.59 18.80
CA PRO A 96 -8.82 10.87 19.59
C PRO A 96 -8.84 12.38 19.81
N THR A 97 -9.88 13.02 19.31
CA THR A 97 -10.09 14.46 19.47
C THR A 97 -10.24 14.74 20.96
N GLN A 98 -9.25 15.39 21.57
CA GLN A 98 -9.40 15.99 22.91
C GLN A 98 -10.10 17.34 22.81
#